data_AF-A0AAD7JXQ5-F1
#
_entry.id   AF-A0AAD7JXQ5-F1
#
_cell.length_a   1.000
_cell.length_b   1.000
_cell.length_c   1.000
_cell.angle_alpha   90.00
_cell.angle_beta   90.00
_cell.angle_gamma   90.00
#
_symmetry.space_group_name_H-M   'P 1'
#
loop_
_entity.id
_entity.type
_entity.pdbx_description
1 polymer ?
#
loop_
_entity_poly.entity_id
_entity_poly.type
_entity_poly.pdbx_seq_one_letter_code
_entity_poly.pdbx_strand_id
1 'polypeptide(L)'
;MSITTLALLIGLGARILLDQFTRSGESSARDFIVLGLWQGCGLHYLQTTNKEPLIPAAAVAGAKLFFDLTVGQDITRFLVSLMGIGLGFCVADLASRWMDSSEYGRRGRRRTQHHVPRQRSRSIHTRRSEGDERRPPRRDNLRRAVSDITSVDTNSLLFGRDPTMTPLDREVAALRARASLADSERRRYKEERKWAIEQGNGARAKEMSWQVKRYSALMKSFHREADDKIIEASTGIRQRTTDRTEAIPDQYTRNNHTSDSRNEGTDRRRSMRVNVR
;
A
#
# COMPACT_ATOMS: atom_id res chain seq x y z
N MET A 1 -13.27 9.41 12.94
CA MET A 1 -13.07 10.48 11.95
C MET A 1 -13.92 11.71 12.25
N SER A 2 -15.07 11.59 12.93
CA SER A 2 -15.91 12.75 13.30
C SER A 2 -15.39 13.56 14.49
N ILE A 3 -14.67 12.96 15.45
CA ILE A 3 -14.35 13.60 16.73
C ILE A 3 -13.39 14.79 16.58
N THR A 4 -12.38 14.69 15.71
CA THR A 4 -11.40 15.77 15.48
C THR A 4 -11.97 16.92 14.69
N THR A 5 -12.79 16.64 13.67
CA THR A 5 -13.49 17.66 12.89
C THR A 5 -14.52 18.40 13.75
N LEU A 6 -15.21 17.68 14.64
CA LEU A 6 -16.10 18.26 15.64
C LEU A 6 -15.32 19.16 16.62
N ALA A 7 -14.15 18.73 17.08
CA ALA A 7 -13.30 19.53 17.97
C ALA A 7 -12.79 20.81 17.29
N LEU A 8 -12.41 20.74 16.01
CA LEU A 8 -12.03 21.93 15.23
C LEU A 8 -13.21 22.86 15.01
N LEU A 9 -14.40 22.32 14.72
CA LEU A 9 -15.60 23.10 14.50
C LEU A 9 -16.08 23.79 15.79
N ILE A 10 -16.01 23.09 16.93
CA ILE A 10 -16.33 23.64 18.25
C ILE A 10 -15.29 24.68 18.67
N GLY A 11 -14.00 24.38 18.52
CA GLY A 11 -12.92 25.31 18.89
C GLY A 11 -12.92 26.58 18.04
N LEU A 12 -13.14 26.44 16.73
CA LEU A 12 -13.25 27.58 15.81
C LEU A 12 -14.55 28.36 16.10
N GLY A 13 -15.68 27.68 16.26
CA GLY A 13 -16.97 28.31 16.59
C GLY A 13 -16.94 29.10 17.89
N ALA A 14 -16.35 28.53 18.95
CA ALA A 14 -16.18 29.21 20.24
C ALA A 14 -15.31 30.46 20.12
N ARG A 15 -14.22 30.39 19.34
CA ARG A 15 -13.34 31.55 19.11
C ARG A 15 -14.04 32.65 18.32
N ILE A 16 -14.88 32.29 17.36
CA ILE A 16 -15.68 33.25 16.56
C ILE A 16 -16.73 33.93 17.44
N LEU A 17 -17.45 33.16 18.26
CA LEU A 17 -18.41 33.73 19.21
C LEU A 17 -17.72 34.68 20.19
N LEU A 18 -16.55 34.32 20.69
CA LEU A 18 -15.80 35.17 21.61
C LEU A 18 -15.34 36.47 20.93
N ASP A 19 -14.84 36.40 19.69
CA ASP A 19 -14.43 37.58 18.91
C ASP A 19 -15.62 38.51 18.64
N GLN A 20 -16.79 37.95 18.31
CA GLN A 20 -18.05 38.69 18.11
C GLN A 20 -18.53 39.39 19.38
N PHE A 21 -18.46 38.74 20.54
CA PHE A 21 -18.85 39.35 21.81
C PHE A 21 -17.86 40.44 22.27
N THR A 22 -16.58 40.34 21.89
CA THR A 22 -15.56 41.31 22.31
C THR A 22 -15.39 42.51 21.38
N ARG A 23 -15.84 42.44 20.11
CA ARG A 23 -15.78 43.56 19.15
C ARG A 23 -17.16 44.19 18.96
N SER A 24 -17.44 45.27 19.68
CA SER A 24 -18.74 45.96 19.67
C SER A 24 -18.81 47.19 18.74
N GLY A 25 -17.93 47.32 17.73
CA GLY A 25 -17.72 48.60 17.04
C GLY A 25 -18.12 48.69 15.57
N GLU A 26 -17.55 47.85 14.70
CA GLU A 26 -17.69 48.00 13.25
C GLU A 26 -17.60 46.63 12.57
N SER A 27 -18.60 46.30 11.74
CA SER A 27 -18.63 45.07 10.95
C SER A 27 -17.52 45.10 9.91
N SER A 28 -16.37 44.51 10.23
CA SER A 28 -15.20 44.50 9.35
C SER A 28 -15.37 43.40 8.29
N ALA A 29 -14.81 43.60 7.09
CA ALA A 29 -14.77 42.57 6.04
C ALA A 29 -14.23 41.22 6.55
N ARG A 30 -13.34 41.26 7.54
CA ARG A 30 -12.80 40.09 8.24
C ARG A 30 -13.90 39.22 8.87
N ASP A 31 -14.94 39.81 9.42
CA ASP A 31 -15.99 39.08 10.14
C ASP A 31 -16.81 38.23 9.17
N PHE A 32 -17.07 38.76 7.97
CA PHE A 32 -17.73 38.03 6.88
C PHE A 32 -16.88 36.87 6.35
N ILE A 33 -15.56 37.04 6.24
CA ILE A 33 -14.63 35.97 5.84
C ILE A 33 -14.65 34.84 6.87
N VAL A 34 -14.52 35.18 8.14
CA VAL A 34 -14.46 34.21 9.25
C VAL A 34 -15.77 33.44 9.35
N LEU A 35 -16.90 34.12 9.20
CA LEU A 35 -18.22 33.52 9.26
C LEU A 35 -18.49 32.64 8.03
N GLY A 36 -18.08 33.08 6.84
CA GLY A 36 -18.11 32.24 5.64
C GLY A 36 -17.23 31.00 5.78
N LEU A 37 -16.03 31.14 6.33
CA LEU A 37 -15.11 30.03 6.56
C LEU A 37 -15.69 28.99 7.53
N TRP A 38 -16.36 29.44 8.60
CA TRP A 38 -17.06 28.55 9.51
C TRP A 38 -18.22 27.81 8.83
N GLN A 39 -19.01 28.51 8.01
CA GLN A 39 -20.09 27.91 7.22
C GLN A 39 -19.56 26.86 6.23
N GLY A 40 -18.46 27.16 5.53
CA GLY A 40 -17.81 26.22 4.60
C GLY A 40 -17.31 24.95 5.29
N CYS A 41 -16.67 25.10 6.46
CA CYS A 41 -16.25 23.97 7.30
C CYS A 41 -17.45 23.13 7.78
N GLY A 42 -18.53 23.79 8.22
CA GLY A 42 -19.76 23.13 8.65
C GLY A 42 -20.43 22.35 7.52
N LEU A 43 -20.47 22.93 6.31
CA LEU A 43 -21.02 22.28 5.13
C LEU A 43 -20.23 21.01 4.75
N HIS A 44 -18.90 21.08 4.77
CA HIS A 44 -18.03 19.91 4.55
C HIS A 44 -18.25 18.82 5.63
N TYR A 45 -18.40 19.22 6.89
CA TYR A 45 -18.67 18.28 7.98
C TYR A 45 -20.01 17.54 7.80
N LEU A 46 -21.07 18.26 7.39
CA LEU A 46 -22.36 17.64 7.09
C LEU A 46 -22.25 16.69 5.90
N GLN A 47 -21.58 17.10 4.81
CA GLN A 47 -21.36 16.24 3.64
C GLN A 47 -20.65 14.92 3.98
N THR A 48 -19.70 14.95 4.91
CA THR A 48 -18.92 13.77 5.31
C THR A 48 -19.61 12.91 6.37
N THR A 49 -20.47 13.50 7.22
CA THR A 49 -21.12 12.79 8.32
C THR A 49 -22.47 12.21 7.93
N ASN A 50 -23.40 13.03 7.41
CA ASN A 50 -24.78 12.64 7.10
C ASN A 50 -25.33 13.49 5.93
N LYS A 51 -25.83 12.85 4.87
CA LYS A 51 -26.37 13.55 3.69
C LYS A 51 -27.75 14.17 3.91
N GLU A 52 -28.54 13.66 4.85
CA GLU A 52 -29.90 14.13 5.13
C GLU A 52 -29.98 15.62 5.51
N PRO A 53 -29.15 16.14 6.44
CA PRO A 53 -29.15 17.57 6.77
C PRO A 53 -28.40 18.46 5.76
N LEU A 54 -27.80 17.91 4.69
CA LEU A 54 -27.02 18.70 3.74
C LEU A 54 -27.89 19.70 2.96
N ILE A 55 -29.06 19.24 2.49
CA ILE A 55 -30.00 20.06 1.72
C ILE A 55 -30.51 21.26 2.54
N PRO A 56 -31.04 21.08 3.78
CA PRO A 56 -31.50 22.23 4.56
C PRO A 56 -30.37 23.17 4.95
N ALA A 57 -29.17 22.65 5.28
CA ALA A 57 -28.03 23.50 5.62
C ALA A 57 -27.56 24.34 4.42
N ALA A 58 -27.48 23.73 3.22
CA ALA A 58 -27.15 24.45 2.00
C ALA A 58 -28.22 25.49 1.62
N ALA A 59 -29.50 25.17 1.85
CA ALA A 59 -30.61 26.10 1.63
C ALA A 59 -30.52 27.31 2.58
N VAL A 60 -30.20 27.10 3.86
CA VAL A 60 -30.01 28.20 4.83
C VAL A 60 -28.82 29.07 4.44
N ALA A 61 -27.69 28.48 4.04
CA ALA A 61 -26.53 29.23 3.58
C ALA A 61 -26.85 30.04 2.31
N GLY A 62 -27.55 29.44 1.34
CA GLY A 62 -27.98 30.09 0.11
C GLY A 62 -28.98 31.22 0.36
N ALA A 63 -29.97 31.01 1.24
CA ALA A 63 -30.94 32.03 1.63
C ALA A 63 -30.26 33.23 2.30
N LYS A 64 -29.24 32.99 3.14
CA LYS A 64 -28.44 34.05 3.72
C LYS A 64 -27.69 34.86 2.65
N LEU A 65 -27.00 34.19 1.73
CA LEU A 65 -26.29 34.85 0.64
C LEU A 65 -27.25 35.68 -0.24
N PHE A 66 -28.45 35.15 -0.48
CA PHE A 66 -29.49 35.86 -1.21
C PHE A 66 -29.99 37.09 -0.44
N PHE A 67 -30.15 36.99 0.87
CA PHE A 67 -30.51 38.11 1.73
C PHE A 67 -29.44 39.20 1.72
N ASP A 68 -28.17 38.83 1.83
CA ASP A 68 -27.04 39.76 1.76
C ASP A 68 -26.99 40.48 0.39
N LEU A 69 -27.29 39.76 -0.70
CA LEU A 69 -27.35 40.31 -2.05
C LEU A 69 -28.53 41.29 -2.24
N THR A 70 -29.72 40.94 -1.71
CA THR A 70 -30.96 41.68 -1.96
C THR A 70 -31.15 42.88 -1.03
N VAL A 71 -30.81 42.73 0.26
CA VAL A 71 -31.04 43.77 1.27
C VAL A 71 -29.83 44.69 1.42
N GLY A 72 -28.62 44.14 1.32
CA GLY A 72 -27.40 44.93 1.47
C GLY A 72 -27.03 45.71 0.20
N GLN A 73 -27.39 45.22 -0.99
CA GLN A 73 -26.87 45.66 -2.30
C GLN A 73 -25.33 45.73 -2.41
N ASP A 74 -24.62 45.28 -1.38
CA ASP A 74 -23.17 45.27 -1.29
C ASP A 74 -22.63 44.00 -1.94
N ILE A 75 -22.39 44.08 -3.26
CA ILE A 75 -21.77 43.00 -4.04
C ILE A 75 -20.45 42.55 -3.40
N THR A 76 -19.71 43.49 -2.79
CA THR A 76 -18.46 43.21 -2.08
C THR A 76 -18.67 42.28 -0.90
N ARG A 77 -19.71 42.48 -0.08
CA ARG A 77 -20.03 41.61 1.07
C ARG A 77 -20.42 40.21 0.61
N PHE A 78 -21.22 40.12 -0.45
CA PHE A 78 -21.59 38.85 -1.06
C PHE A 78 -20.35 38.09 -1.60
N LEU A 79 -19.46 38.76 -2.34
CA LEU A 79 -18.25 38.13 -2.88
C LEU A 79 -17.31 37.66 -1.76
N VAL A 80 -17.15 38.47 -0.71
CA VAL A 80 -16.30 38.15 0.44
C VAL A 80 -16.85 36.95 1.22
N SER A 81 -18.16 36.88 1.45
CA SER A 81 -18.77 35.73 2.13
C SER A 81 -18.71 34.46 1.29
N LEU A 82 -18.96 34.57 -0.02
CA LEU A 82 -18.84 33.46 -0.97
C LEU A 82 -17.40 32.90 -1.02
N MET A 83 -16.40 33.78 -1.09
CA MET A 83 -14.99 33.39 -1.00
C MET A 83 -14.66 32.71 0.34
N GLY A 84 -15.19 33.24 1.46
CA GLY A 84 -15.04 32.63 2.78
C GLY A 84 -15.57 31.20 2.84
N ILE A 85 -16.78 30.97 2.30
CA ILE A 85 -17.42 29.65 2.24
C ILE A 85 -16.57 28.67 1.41
N GLY A 86 -16.16 29.10 0.20
CA GLY A 86 -15.32 28.28 -0.68
C GLY A 86 -13.97 27.92 -0.04
N LEU A 87 -13.31 28.91 0.58
CA LEU A 87 -12.03 28.70 1.26
C LEU A 87 -12.17 27.75 2.45
N GLY A 88 -13.19 27.93 3.28
CA GLY A 88 -13.48 27.04 4.42
C GLY A 88 -13.72 25.60 3.98
N PHE A 89 -14.47 25.41 2.89
CA PHE A 89 -14.68 24.08 2.31
C PHE A 89 -13.38 23.43 1.82
N CYS A 90 -12.55 24.17 1.06
CA CYS A 90 -11.26 23.69 0.57
C CYS A 90 -10.30 23.32 1.71
N VAL A 91 -10.23 24.16 2.75
CA VAL A 91 -9.41 23.90 3.94
C VAL A 91 -9.87 22.63 4.65
N ALA A 92 -11.19 22.43 4.79
CA ALA A 92 -11.74 21.23 5.40
C ALA A 92 -11.45 19.95 4.57
N ASP A 93 -11.53 20.02 3.24
CA ASP A 93 -11.17 18.90 2.36
C ASP A 93 -9.66 18.58 2.42
N LEU A 94 -8.79 19.60 2.35
CA LEU A 94 -7.34 19.46 2.51
C LEU A 94 -6.99 18.85 3.87
N ALA A 95 -7.61 19.33 4.94
CA ALA A 95 -7.42 18.80 6.29
C ALA A 95 -7.89 17.34 6.37
N SER A 96 -9.02 16.99 5.76
CA SER A 96 -9.51 15.62 5.68
C SER A 96 -8.51 14.72 4.96
N ARG A 97 -8.03 15.12 3.78
CA ARG A 97 -7.04 14.34 2.99
C ARG A 97 -5.72 14.18 3.72
N TRP A 98 -5.23 15.24 4.38
CA TRP A 98 -4.00 15.19 5.15
C TRP A 98 -4.12 14.25 6.35
N MET A 99 -5.26 14.27 7.04
CA MET A 99 -5.54 13.35 8.14
C MET A 99 -5.72 11.91 7.64
N ASP A 100 -6.42 11.70 6.53
CA ASP A 100 -6.60 10.37 5.94
C ASP A 100 -5.25 9.77 5.52
N SER A 101 -4.35 10.59 4.94
CA SER A 101 -2.95 10.23 4.66
C SER A 101 -2.23 9.68 5.90
N SER A 102 -2.47 10.28 7.07
CA SER A 102 -1.90 9.80 8.34
C SER A 102 -2.50 8.45 8.81
N GLU A 103 -3.78 8.19 8.51
CA GLU A 103 -4.48 6.95 8.90
C GLU A 103 -4.30 5.78 7.92
N TYR A 104 -3.88 6.01 6.67
CA TYR A 104 -3.57 4.93 5.72
C TYR A 104 -2.42 4.02 6.19
N GLY A 105 -1.64 4.43 7.19
CA GLY A 105 -0.69 3.56 7.91
C GLY A 105 -1.32 2.59 8.91
N ARG A 106 -2.58 2.81 9.36
CA ARG A 106 -3.24 2.04 10.43
C ARG A 106 -4.44 1.20 9.98
N ARG A 107 -5.14 1.52 8.88
CA ARG A 107 -6.39 0.84 8.49
C ARG A 107 -6.30 -0.28 7.46
N GLY A 108 -5.10 -0.65 6.99
CA GLY A 108 -4.90 -1.77 6.05
C GLY A 108 -5.16 -3.19 6.58
N ARG A 109 -5.85 -3.38 7.71
CA ARG A 109 -6.09 -4.70 8.32
C ARG A 109 -7.54 -4.95 8.75
N ARG A 110 -8.50 -4.47 7.96
CA ARG A 110 -9.87 -5.01 7.91
C ARG A 110 -10.24 -5.32 6.46
N ARG A 111 -9.49 -6.22 5.83
CA ARG A 111 -9.93 -6.91 4.62
C ARG A 111 -10.03 -8.40 4.95
N THR A 112 -11.28 -8.86 4.99
CA THR A 112 -11.70 -10.23 4.70
C THR A 112 -10.90 -11.32 5.40
N GLN A 113 -11.24 -11.58 6.67
CA GLN A 113 -11.32 -12.95 7.15
C GLN A 113 -12.42 -13.66 6.34
N HIS A 114 -12.11 -14.09 5.12
CA HIS A 114 -12.78 -15.25 4.60
C HIS A 114 -12.33 -16.41 5.49
N HIS A 115 -13.27 -16.93 6.28
CA HIS A 115 -13.16 -18.23 6.90
C HIS A 115 -12.83 -19.26 5.81
N VAL A 116 -11.55 -19.55 5.62
CA VAL A 116 -11.13 -20.81 5.02
C VAL A 116 -11.28 -21.84 6.13
N PRO A 117 -12.18 -22.83 6.02
CA PRO A 117 -12.27 -23.89 7.00
C PRO A 117 -10.96 -24.68 6.99
N ARG A 118 -10.24 -24.57 8.10
CA ARG A 118 -9.04 -25.35 8.42
C ARG A 118 -9.47 -26.78 8.77
N GLN A 119 -9.65 -27.63 7.76
CA GLN A 119 -9.42 -29.07 7.89
C GLN A 119 -7.89 -29.24 8.09
N ARG A 120 -7.33 -29.55 9.28
CA ARG A 120 -7.47 -30.77 10.10
C ARG A 120 -7.56 -31.98 9.17
N SER A 121 -6.59 -32.88 9.05
CA SER A 121 -5.44 -33.21 9.88
C SER A 121 -4.48 -34.03 9.01
N ARG A 122 -3.19 -33.72 9.02
CA ARG A 122 -2.16 -34.67 8.55
C ARG A 122 -1.28 -34.98 9.75
N SER A 123 -1.60 -36.10 10.39
CA SER A 123 -0.77 -36.79 11.37
C SER A 123 0.54 -37.20 10.71
N ILE A 124 1.60 -36.41 10.93
CA ILE A 124 2.96 -36.82 10.60
C ILE A 124 3.47 -37.58 11.83
N HIS A 125 3.50 -38.90 11.71
CA HIS A 125 4.22 -39.79 12.61
C HIS A 125 5.71 -39.43 12.56
N THR A 126 6.19 -38.74 13.59
CA THR A 126 7.61 -38.70 13.93
C THR A 126 8.00 -40.06 14.48
N ARG A 127 8.51 -40.93 13.60
CA ARG A 127 9.19 -42.16 13.98
C ARG A 127 10.52 -41.76 14.62
N ARG A 128 10.51 -41.81 15.96
CA ARG A 128 11.68 -41.81 16.83
C ARG A 128 12.58 -42.97 16.41
N SER A 129 13.70 -42.67 15.77
CA SER A 129 14.82 -43.60 15.63
C SER A 129 15.89 -43.12 16.59
N GLU A 130 15.95 -43.79 17.74
CA GLU A 130 17.11 -43.82 18.62
C GLU A 130 18.25 -44.56 17.91
N GLY A 131 19.48 -44.11 18.15
CA GLY A 131 20.70 -44.75 17.68
C GLY A 131 21.39 -44.01 16.54
N ASP A 132 22.25 -43.05 16.88
CA ASP A 132 23.68 -43.20 16.60
C ASP A 132 24.47 -42.06 17.30
N GLU A 133 25.21 -42.43 18.33
CA GLU A 133 26.17 -41.57 19.00
C GLU A 133 27.42 -41.43 18.12
N ARG A 134 28.13 -40.28 18.25
CA ARG A 134 29.43 -39.93 17.64
C ARG A 134 29.40 -39.16 16.32
N ARG A 135 28.86 -37.93 16.37
CA ARG A 135 29.35 -36.84 15.49
C ARG A 135 29.89 -35.66 16.30
N PRO A 136 31.06 -35.11 15.94
CA PRO A 136 31.75 -34.08 16.73
C PRO A 136 30.99 -32.75 16.73
N PRO A 137 31.23 -31.88 17.72
CA PRO A 137 30.48 -30.64 17.91
C PRO A 137 30.83 -29.62 16.82
N ARG A 138 30.03 -29.54 15.75
CA ARG A 138 30.01 -28.37 14.85
C ARG A 138 29.33 -27.20 15.58
N ARG A 139 30.02 -26.58 16.54
CA ARG A 139 29.47 -25.50 17.38
C ARG A 139 29.78 -24.07 16.94
N ASP A 140 30.52 -23.86 15.84
CA ASP A 140 31.01 -22.50 15.54
C ASP A 140 30.33 -21.75 14.38
N ASN A 141 29.44 -22.37 13.61
CA ASN A 141 28.79 -21.68 12.48
C ASN A 141 27.45 -21.00 12.78
N LEU A 142 26.84 -21.19 13.96
CA LEU A 142 25.59 -20.50 14.31
C LEU A 142 25.81 -19.08 14.88
N ARG A 143 26.99 -18.77 15.41
CA ARG A 143 27.25 -17.44 15.99
C ARG A 143 27.55 -16.35 14.97
N ARG A 144 27.83 -16.70 13.71
CA ARG A 144 27.86 -15.74 12.59
C ARG A 144 26.51 -15.56 11.90
N ALA A 145 25.45 -16.27 12.28
CA ALA A 145 24.15 -16.18 11.60
C ALA A 145 23.36 -14.87 11.84
N VAL A 146 23.93 -13.93 12.61
CA VAL A 146 23.43 -12.54 12.73
C VAL A 146 24.36 -11.56 12.01
N SER A 147 25.34 -12.06 11.23
CA SER A 147 26.05 -11.20 10.29
C SER A 147 25.04 -10.72 9.25
N ASP A 148 25.10 -9.40 9.04
CA ASP A 148 24.22 -8.56 8.24
C ASP A 148 23.49 -9.33 7.12
N ILE A 149 22.17 -9.18 7.02
CA ILE A 149 21.32 -9.88 6.02
C ILE A 149 21.78 -9.59 4.57
N THR A 150 22.58 -8.54 4.40
CA THR A 150 23.23 -8.13 3.16
C THR A 150 24.47 -8.95 2.80
N SER A 151 25.09 -9.66 3.75
CA SER A 151 26.36 -10.39 3.56
C SER A 151 26.18 -11.89 3.27
N VAL A 152 25.02 -12.31 2.75
CA VAL A 152 24.85 -13.67 2.21
C VAL A 152 25.66 -13.78 0.93
N ASP A 153 26.96 -14.04 1.05
CA ASP A 153 27.87 -14.20 -0.08
C ASP A 153 27.38 -15.33 -1.01
N THR A 154 27.55 -15.13 -2.32
CA THR A 154 27.19 -16.10 -3.38
C THR A 154 27.94 -17.42 -3.20
N ASN A 155 29.03 -17.42 -2.45
CA ASN A 155 29.81 -18.61 -2.08
C ASN A 155 29.41 -19.25 -0.74
N SER A 156 28.38 -18.74 -0.05
CA SER A 156 28.00 -19.32 1.24
C SER A 156 27.51 -20.76 1.06
N LEU A 157 28.20 -21.69 1.73
CA LEU A 157 27.98 -23.14 1.72
C LEU A 157 26.58 -23.58 2.18
N LEU A 158 25.68 -22.64 2.49
CA LEU A 158 24.30 -22.90 2.89
C LEU A 158 23.42 -23.38 1.73
N PHE A 159 23.77 -23.03 0.49
CA PHE A 159 23.17 -23.64 -0.69
C PHE A 159 24.09 -24.78 -1.13
N GLY A 160 23.62 -26.01 -0.97
CA GLY A 160 24.31 -27.19 -1.46
C GLY A 160 24.77 -26.91 -2.89
N ARG A 161 26.08 -27.06 -3.13
CA ARG A 161 26.68 -26.80 -4.43
C ARG A 161 26.21 -27.91 -5.37
N ASP A 162 25.01 -27.77 -5.90
CA ASP A 162 24.49 -28.67 -6.92
C ASP A 162 25.37 -28.49 -8.16
N PRO A 163 26.15 -29.51 -8.55
CA PRO A 163 27.10 -29.39 -9.65
C PRO A 163 26.38 -29.15 -10.98
N THR A 164 25.07 -29.40 -11.02
CA THR A 164 24.19 -29.26 -12.18
C THR A 164 23.67 -27.83 -12.39
N MET A 165 23.74 -26.94 -11.38
CA MET A 165 23.25 -25.57 -11.54
C MET A 165 24.25 -24.69 -12.29
N THR A 166 23.75 -23.97 -13.31
CA THR A 166 24.53 -22.95 -14.02
C THR A 166 24.89 -21.80 -13.09
N PRO A 167 25.96 -21.03 -13.35
CA PRO A 167 26.34 -19.89 -12.53
C PRO A 167 25.19 -18.87 -12.35
N LEU A 168 24.42 -18.61 -13.41
CA LEU A 168 23.26 -17.70 -13.37
C LEU A 168 22.13 -18.25 -12.48
N ASP A 169 21.84 -19.54 -12.58
CA ASP A 169 20.82 -20.18 -11.72
C ASP A 169 21.21 -20.10 -10.25
N ARG A 170 22.50 -20.19 -9.92
CA ARG A 170 23.00 -20.02 -8.54
C ARG A 170 22.77 -18.61 -8.03
N GLU A 171 23.00 -17.59 -8.86
CA GLU A 171 22.74 -16.20 -8.49
C GLU A 171 21.26 -15.92 -8.27
N VAL A 172 20.39 -16.42 -9.16
CA VAL A 172 18.93 -16.32 -9.00
C VAL A 172 18.47 -17.05 -7.74
N ALA A 173 18.99 -18.24 -7.47
CA ALA A 173 18.70 -18.99 -6.25
C ALA A 173 19.15 -18.23 -5.00
N ALA A 174 20.35 -17.64 -5.01
CA ALA A 174 20.85 -16.82 -3.91
C ALA A 174 19.98 -15.58 -3.66
N LEU A 175 19.55 -14.86 -4.71
CA LEU A 175 18.64 -13.71 -4.59
C LEU A 175 17.28 -14.10 -4.02
N ARG A 176 16.69 -15.20 -4.50
CA ARG A 176 15.42 -15.72 -3.95
C ARG A 176 15.54 -16.15 -2.49
N ALA A 177 16.68 -16.69 -2.10
CA ALA A 177 16.94 -17.02 -0.71
C ALA A 177 17.11 -15.77 0.17
N ARG A 178 17.82 -14.74 -0.31
CA ARG A 178 17.90 -13.43 0.37
C ARG A 178 16.51 -12.79 0.51
N ALA A 179 15.66 -12.88 -0.52
CA ALA A 179 14.28 -12.43 -0.43
C ALA A 179 13.49 -13.20 0.63
N SER A 180 13.66 -14.52 0.70
CA SER A 180 13.01 -15.38 1.71
C SER A 180 13.47 -15.03 3.13
N LEU A 181 14.76 -14.73 3.32
CA LEU A 181 15.32 -14.28 4.59
C LEU A 181 14.77 -12.90 5.01
N ALA A 182 14.67 -11.96 4.05
CA ALA A 182 14.04 -10.67 4.31
C ALA A 182 12.56 -10.81 4.71
N ASP A 183 11.81 -11.78 4.15
CA ASP A 183 10.44 -12.03 4.58
C ASP A 183 10.36 -12.68 5.98
N SER A 184 11.28 -13.57 6.35
CA SER A 184 11.31 -14.14 7.70
C SER A 184 11.53 -13.04 8.75
N GLU A 185 12.46 -12.12 8.50
CA GLU A 185 12.71 -10.97 9.37
C GLU A 185 11.49 -10.04 9.42
N ARG A 186 10.88 -9.75 8.28
CA ARG A 186 9.63 -8.99 8.21
C ARG A 186 8.52 -9.63 9.06
N ARG A 187 8.39 -10.95 9.08
CA ARG A 187 7.40 -11.66 9.91
C ARG A 187 7.73 -11.52 11.39
N ARG A 188 8.99 -11.72 11.76
CA ARG A 188 9.48 -11.51 13.13
C ARG A 188 9.17 -10.09 13.63
N TYR A 189 9.52 -9.05 12.88
CA TYR A 189 9.23 -7.66 13.29
C TYR A 189 7.72 -7.36 13.37
N LYS A 190 6.88 -8.06 12.60
CA LYS A 190 5.41 -7.94 12.75
C LYS A 190 4.93 -8.54 14.07
N GLU A 191 5.54 -9.62 14.53
CA GLU A 191 5.22 -10.25 15.82
C GLU A 191 5.72 -9.38 16.97
N GLU A 192 6.98 -8.93 16.92
CA GLU A 192 7.54 -8.01 17.91
C GLU A 192 6.75 -6.70 18.00
N ARG A 193 6.24 -6.19 16.87
CA ARG A 193 5.34 -5.03 16.86
C ARG A 193 4.03 -5.31 17.62
N LYS A 194 3.43 -6.49 17.47
CA LYS A 194 2.18 -6.84 18.18
C LYS A 194 2.44 -6.92 19.67
N TRP A 195 3.52 -7.59 20.07
CA TRP A 195 3.93 -7.66 21.47
C TRP A 195 4.17 -6.26 22.06
N ALA A 196 4.85 -5.37 21.34
CA ALA A 196 5.04 -4.00 21.82
C ALA A 196 3.71 -3.23 22.01
N ILE A 197 2.70 -3.48 21.18
CA ILE A 197 1.36 -2.89 21.32
C ILE A 197 0.65 -3.47 22.54
N GLU A 198 0.71 -4.79 22.75
CA GLU A 198 0.12 -5.47 23.91
C GLU A 198 0.73 -4.98 25.23
N GLN A 199 2.01 -4.63 25.21
CA GLN A 199 2.74 -4.02 26.34
C GLN A 199 2.48 -2.50 26.51
N GLY A 200 1.66 -1.88 25.66
CA GLY A 200 1.41 -0.43 25.70
C GLY A 200 2.58 0.44 25.23
N ASN A 201 3.67 -0.13 24.73
CA ASN A 201 4.85 0.61 24.27
C ASN A 201 4.70 1.06 22.81
N GLY A 202 4.01 2.19 22.62
CA GLY A 202 3.75 2.77 21.30
C GLY A 202 5.01 3.23 20.54
N ALA A 203 6.07 3.64 21.23
CA ALA A 203 7.32 4.07 20.60
C ALA A 203 8.03 2.88 19.93
N ARG A 204 8.21 1.78 20.66
CA ARG A 204 8.79 0.54 20.13
C ARG A 204 7.95 -0.05 18.99
N ALA A 205 6.62 0.01 19.10
CA ALA A 205 5.74 -0.43 18.02
C ALA A 205 5.92 0.38 16.71
N LYS A 206 6.22 1.69 16.81
CA LYS A 206 6.53 2.53 15.64
C LYS A 206 7.86 2.14 14.99
N GLU A 207 8.89 1.91 15.80
CA GLU A 207 10.20 1.47 15.33
C GLU A 207 10.12 0.13 14.59
N MET A 208 9.48 -0.87 15.20
CA MET A 208 9.26 -2.18 14.56
C MET A 208 8.45 -2.04 13.27
N SER A 209 7.50 -1.10 13.21
CA SER A 209 6.75 -0.82 11.98
C SER A 209 7.65 -0.27 10.86
N TRP A 210 8.68 0.51 11.18
CA TRP A 210 9.65 0.99 10.19
C TRP A 210 10.51 -0.16 9.67
N GLN A 211 10.97 -1.06 10.56
CA GLN A 211 11.71 -2.26 10.16
C GLN A 211 10.89 -3.16 9.23
N VAL A 212 9.60 -3.39 9.53
CA VAL A 212 8.69 -4.14 8.63
C VAL A 212 8.64 -3.54 7.22
N LYS A 213 8.62 -2.20 7.11
CA LYS A 213 8.61 -1.52 5.81
C LYS A 213 9.96 -1.71 5.09
N ARG A 214 11.07 -1.51 5.81
CA ARG A 214 12.43 -1.70 5.28
C ARG A 214 12.63 -3.10 4.71
N TYR A 215 12.34 -4.14 5.50
CA TYR A 215 12.49 -5.54 5.03
C TYR A 215 11.49 -5.91 3.94
N SER A 216 10.29 -5.32 3.95
CA SER A 216 9.35 -5.49 2.83
C SER A 216 9.85 -4.88 1.53
N ALA A 217 10.59 -3.76 1.59
CA ALA A 217 11.19 -3.15 0.42
C ALA A 217 12.38 -3.98 -0.08
N LEU A 218 13.26 -4.43 0.82
CA LEU A 218 14.39 -5.31 0.50
C LEU A 218 13.96 -6.64 -0.14
N MET A 219 12.92 -7.28 0.40
CA MET A 219 12.35 -8.50 -0.17
C MET A 219 11.89 -8.26 -1.62
N LYS A 220 11.19 -7.14 -1.87
CA LYS A 220 10.72 -6.79 -3.22
C LYS A 220 11.86 -6.47 -4.18
N SER A 221 12.91 -5.78 -3.73
CA SER A 221 14.06 -5.49 -4.57
C SER A 221 14.79 -6.77 -4.98
N PHE A 222 14.98 -7.72 -4.05
CA PHE A 222 15.59 -9.01 -4.39
C PHE A 222 14.74 -9.86 -5.33
N HIS A 223 13.41 -9.84 -5.20
CA HIS A 223 12.54 -10.51 -6.17
C HIS A 223 12.68 -9.88 -7.57
N ARG A 224 12.62 -8.56 -7.64
CA ARG A 224 12.78 -7.85 -8.91
C ARG A 224 14.14 -8.14 -9.55
N GLU A 225 15.22 -8.07 -8.78
CA GLU A 225 16.57 -8.38 -9.26
C GLU A 225 16.70 -9.83 -9.73
N ALA A 226 16.08 -10.78 -9.03
CA ALA A 226 16.04 -12.18 -9.45
C ALA A 226 15.29 -12.36 -10.78
N ASP A 227 14.16 -11.66 -10.94
CA ASP A 227 13.36 -11.72 -12.16
C ASP A 227 14.10 -11.07 -13.34
N ASP A 228 14.76 -9.92 -13.12
CA ASP A 228 15.58 -9.24 -14.13
C ASP A 228 16.73 -10.14 -14.61
N LYS A 229 17.40 -10.88 -13.70
CA LYS A 229 18.46 -11.85 -14.07
C LYS A 229 17.96 -13.03 -14.89
N ILE A 230 16.73 -13.50 -14.63
CA ILE A 230 16.12 -14.57 -15.44
C ILE A 230 15.85 -14.06 -16.87
N ILE A 231 15.39 -12.82 -17.01
CA ILE A 231 15.16 -12.20 -18.32
C ILE A 231 16.49 -12.00 -19.06
N GLU A 232 17.53 -11.53 -18.39
CA GLU A 232 18.88 -11.39 -18.94
C GLU A 232 19.42 -12.74 -19.45
N ALA A 233 19.30 -13.79 -18.64
CA ALA A 233 19.69 -15.15 -19.03
C ALA A 233 18.95 -15.62 -20.29
N SER A 234 17.64 -15.35 -20.39
CA SER A 234 16.85 -15.70 -21.57
C SER A 234 17.21 -14.89 -22.82
N THR A 235 17.62 -13.64 -22.65
CA THR A 235 17.97 -12.71 -23.73
C THR A 235 19.37 -13.01 -24.28
N GLY A 236 20.34 -13.28 -23.40
CA GLY A 236 21.71 -13.62 -23.80
C GLY A 236 21.81 -14.93 -24.59
N ILE A 237 20.93 -15.90 -24.31
CA ILE A 237 20.84 -17.15 -25.10
C ILE A 237 20.40 -16.85 -26.54
N ARG A 238 19.43 -15.94 -26.73
CA ARG A 238 18.93 -15.59 -28.07
C ARG A 238 19.99 -14.89 -28.94
N GLN A 239 20.80 -14.00 -28.36
CA GLN A 239 21.87 -13.31 -29.10
C GLN A 239 22.99 -14.26 -29.52
N ARG A 240 23.35 -15.24 -28.67
CA ARG A 240 24.37 -16.24 -29.04
C ARG A 240 23.93 -17.17 -30.18
N THR A 241 22.63 -17.42 -30.34
CA THR A 241 22.12 -18.24 -31.45
C THR A 241 22.10 -17.49 -32.78
N THR A 242 21.91 -16.17 -32.79
CA THR A 242 21.92 -15.39 -34.04
C THR A 242 23.33 -15.25 -34.61
N ASP A 243 24.32 -14.96 -33.76
CA ASP A 243 25.71 -14.78 -34.22
C ASP A 243 26.36 -16.07 -34.74
N ARG A 244 25.86 -17.24 -34.31
CA ARG A 244 26.37 -18.54 -34.80
C ARG A 244 25.75 -18.98 -36.13
N THR A 245 24.67 -18.34 -36.57
CA THR A 245 23.94 -18.75 -37.79
C THR A 245 24.39 -17.97 -39.05
N GLU A 246 25.17 -16.90 -38.91
CA GLU A 246 25.64 -16.09 -40.06
C GLU A 246 26.97 -16.57 -40.70
N ALA A 247 27.54 -17.70 -40.26
CA ALA A 247 28.79 -18.24 -40.82
C ALA A 247 28.61 -19.61 -41.52
N ILE A 248 27.51 -19.79 -42.26
CA ILE A 248 27.43 -20.82 -43.31
C ILE A 248 27.29 -20.06 -44.64
N PRO A 249 28.36 -20.01 -45.47
CA PRO A 249 28.26 -19.49 -46.83
C PRO A 249 27.27 -20.35 -47.61
N ASP A 250 26.34 -19.67 -48.29
CA ASP A 250 25.41 -20.24 -49.25
C ASP A 250 26.09 -21.23 -50.21
N GLN A 251 25.81 -22.52 -50.02
CA GLN A 251 25.83 -23.47 -51.12
C GLN A 251 24.65 -24.43 -51.01
N TYR A 252 23.84 -24.38 -52.07
CA TYR A 252 22.80 -25.32 -52.51
C TYR A 252 21.34 -25.08 -52.11
N THR A 253 20.65 -24.40 -53.04
CA THR A 253 19.41 -24.81 -53.73
C THR A 253 18.16 -25.09 -52.87
N ARG A 254 17.13 -24.24 -53.01
CA ARG A 254 16.04 -24.43 -53.99
C ARG A 254 15.32 -25.77 -53.81
N ASN A 255 14.18 -25.76 -53.15
CA ASN A 255 12.92 -26.21 -53.76
C ASN A 255 11.70 -25.91 -52.88
N ASN A 256 10.67 -25.42 -53.57
CA ASN A 256 9.31 -25.16 -53.10
C ASN A 256 8.68 -26.40 -52.47
N HIS A 257 7.90 -26.23 -51.40
CA HIS A 257 6.58 -26.85 -51.35
C HIS A 257 5.62 -26.10 -50.44
N THR A 258 4.63 -25.49 -51.09
CA THR A 258 3.32 -25.05 -50.57
C THR A 258 2.54 -26.24 -50.00
N SER A 259 1.98 -26.07 -48.80
CA SER A 259 0.82 -26.80 -48.23
C SER A 259 0.36 -25.99 -47.01
N ASP A 260 -0.47 -24.97 -47.19
CA ASP A 260 -1.94 -25.04 -47.04
C ASP A 260 -2.44 -26.16 -46.13
N SER A 261 -2.80 -25.82 -44.90
CA SER A 261 -3.76 -26.58 -44.09
C SER A 261 -4.45 -25.64 -43.11
N ARG A 262 -5.62 -25.15 -43.53
CA ARG A 262 -6.73 -24.79 -42.66
C ARG A 262 -6.87 -25.82 -41.53
N ASN A 263 -7.06 -25.34 -40.30
CA ASN A 263 -7.89 -26.09 -39.35
C ASN A 263 -8.78 -25.13 -38.57
N GLU A 264 -10.01 -24.98 -39.08
CA GLU A 264 -11.19 -24.60 -38.34
C GLU A 264 -11.40 -25.57 -37.17
N GLY A 265 -11.89 -25.08 -36.04
CA GLY A 265 -12.12 -25.96 -34.90
C GLY A 265 -12.73 -25.34 -33.65
N THR A 266 -13.91 -24.74 -33.81
CA THR A 266 -15.04 -24.83 -32.86
C THR A 266 -14.79 -24.50 -31.38
N ASP A 267 -15.22 -23.30 -31.00
CA ASP A 267 -16.37 -23.06 -30.09
C ASP A 267 -16.80 -24.24 -29.19
N ARG A 268 -16.69 -24.08 -27.86
CA ARG A 268 -17.56 -24.73 -26.86
C ARG A 268 -17.49 -24.08 -25.46
N ARG A 269 -18.53 -23.28 -25.21
CA ARG A 269 -19.51 -23.39 -24.10
C ARG A 269 -19.10 -23.21 -22.61
N ARG A 270 -20.00 -22.43 -21.97
CA ARG A 270 -20.54 -22.52 -20.59
C ARG A 270 -19.62 -22.01 -19.48
N SER A 271 -19.83 -20.83 -18.88
CA SER A 271 -21.07 -20.32 -18.25
C SER A 271 -21.80 -21.37 -17.41
N MET A 272 -21.46 -21.41 -16.12
CA MET A 272 -22.37 -21.72 -15.02
C MET A 272 -21.90 -20.96 -13.77
N ARG A 273 -22.48 -19.77 -13.55
CA ARG A 273 -22.59 -19.18 -12.22
C ARG A 273 -23.76 -19.90 -11.52
N VAL A 274 -23.44 -20.67 -10.49
CA VAL A 274 -24.44 -21.21 -9.56
C VAL A 274 -24.49 -20.28 -8.36
N ASN A 275 -25.59 -19.54 -8.26
CA ASN A 275 -26.05 -18.93 -7.02
C ASN A 275 -26.74 -20.02 -6.19
N VAL A 276 -26.30 -20.24 -4.95
CA VAL A 276 -27.15 -20.84 -3.92
C VAL A 276 -26.98 -20.03 -2.64
N ARG A 277 -28.15 -19.78 -2.05
CA ARG A 277 -28.56 -18.94 -0.91
C ARG A 277 -27.60 -18.84 0.27
#